data_AF-A0A2X2X1Y2-F1
#
_entry.id   AF-A0A2X2X1Y2-F1
#
_cell.length_a   1.000
_cell.length_b   1.000
_cell.length_c   1.000
_cell.angle_alpha   90.00
_cell.angle_beta   90.00
_cell.angle_gamma   90.00
#
_symmetry.space_group_name_H-M   'P 1'
#
loop_
_entity.id
_entity.type
_entity.pdbx_description
1 polymer ?
#
loop_
_entity_poly.entity_id
_entity_poly.type
_entity_poly.pdbx_seq_one_letter_code
_entity_poly.pdbx_strand_id
1 'polypeptide(L)' 'MFMNYMDYVNDAAMFMFSAGQKTRMQSVVAASGARSGLRVY' A
#
# COMPACT_ATOMS: atom_id res chain seq x y z
N MET A 1 11.70 5.61 -8.34
CA MET A 1 10.57 6.58 -8.40
C MET A 1 10.78 7.46 -7.19
N PHE A 2 11.45 8.60 -7.33
CA PHE A 2 12.18 9.24 -6.23
C PHE A 2 11.31 9.92 -5.14
N MET A 3 9.97 9.82 -5.20
CA MET A 3 9.05 10.34 -4.17
C MET A 3 8.10 9.27 -3.59
N ASN A 4 8.33 8.01 -3.95
CA ASN A 4 7.47 6.90 -3.54
C ASN A 4 7.85 6.40 -2.14
N TYR A 5 6.84 5.99 -1.36
CA TYR A 5 7.08 5.41 -0.04
C TYR A 5 7.87 4.09 -0.03
N MET A 6 8.08 3.45 -1.19
CA MET A 6 8.85 2.20 -1.30
C MET A 6 10.29 2.43 -1.80
N ASP A 7 10.71 3.68 -1.98
CA ASP A 7 12.08 4.02 -2.39
C ASP A 7 12.95 4.36 -1.16
N TYR A 8 14.27 4.37 -1.32
CA TYR A 8 15.22 4.69 -0.23
C TYR A 8 15.66 6.16 -0.27
N VAL A 9 14.69 7.07 -0.31
CA VAL A 9 14.91 8.52 -0.24
C VAL A 9 14.63 9.04 1.16
N ASN A 10 15.05 10.27 1.46
CA ASN A 10 14.73 10.90 2.75
C ASN A 10 13.22 11.06 2.93
N ASP A 11 12.73 10.92 4.16
CA ASP A 11 11.31 11.05 4.52
C ASP A 11 10.65 12.32 3.96
N ALA A 12 11.33 13.47 3.99
CA ALA A 12 10.82 14.73 3.47
C ALA A 12 10.55 14.74 1.96
N ALA A 13 11.11 13.77 1.22
CA ALA A 13 10.87 13.57 -0.21
C ALA A 13 9.79 12.50 -0.49
N MET A 14 9.34 11.75 0.51
CA MET A 14 8.34 10.67 0.32
C MET A 14 6.94 11.21 0.57
N PHE A 15 6.06 11.16 -0.44
CA PHE A 15 4.68 11.66 -0.25
C PHE A 15 3.59 10.91 -1.02
N MET A 16 3.89 9.81 -1.73
CA MET A 16 2.86 9.10 -2.50
C MET A 16 3.03 7.58 -2.60
N PHE A 17 1.90 6.90 -2.76
CA PHE A 17 1.80 5.54 -3.32
C PHE A 17 1.33 5.58 -4.77
N SER A 18 1.69 4.58 -5.56
CA SER A 18 1.14 4.38 -6.90
C SER A 18 -0.24 3.70 -6.86
N ALA A 19 -1.01 3.82 -7.94
CA ALA A 19 -2.29 3.12 -8.08
C ALA A 19 -2.13 1.58 -7.96
N GLY A 20 -1.06 1.02 -8.54
CA GLY A 20 -0.76 -0.41 -8.43
C GLY A 20 -0.43 -0.86 -7.00
N GLN A 21 0.29 -0.03 -6.24
CA GLN A 21 0.56 -0.29 -4.82
C GLN A 21 -0.73 -0.27 -4.00
N LYS A 22 -1.64 0.67 -4.26
CA LYS A 22 -2.97 0.70 -3.64
C LYS A 22 -3.74 -0.58 -3.92
N THR A 23 -3.82 -1.00 -5.18
CA THR A 23 -4.52 -2.24 -5.58
C THR A 23 -3.93 -3.46 -4.87
N ARG A 24 -2.60 -3.56 -4.78
CA ARG A 24 -1.91 -4.66 -4.08
C ARG A 24 -2.16 -4.65 -2.58
N MET A 25 -2.20 -3.49 -1.93
CA MET A 25 -2.52 -3.40 -0.50
C MET A 25 -3.97 -3.79 -0.22
N GLN A 26 -4.91 -3.33 -1.05
CA GLN A 26 -6.33 -3.64 -0.90
C GLN A 26 -6.63 -5.14 -1.11
N SER A 27 -5.92 -5.82 -2.01
CA SER A 27 -6.14 -7.26 -2.23
C SER A 27 -5.79 -8.12 -1.00
N VAL A 28 -4.89 -7.65 -0.13
CA VAL A 28 -4.51 -8.37 1.10
C VAL A 28 -5.65 -8.43 2.12
N VAL A 29 -6.48 -7.39 2.20
CA VAL A 29 -7.64 -7.30 3.13
C VAL A 29 -8.98 -7.59 2.47
N ALA A 30 -8.97 -7.94 1.18
CA ALA A 30 -10.15 -8.41 0.47
C ALA A 30 -10.73 -9.68 1.14
N ALA A 31 -11.97 -10.04 0.82
CA ALA A 31 -12.65 -11.19 1.44
C ALA A 31 -11.87 -12.52 1.27
N SER A 32 -11.18 -12.69 0.15
CA SER A 32 -10.29 -13.83 -0.14
C SER A 32 -8.81 -13.55 0.15
N GLY A 33 -8.49 -12.39 0.73
CA GLY A 33 -7.12 -11.94 1.00
C GLY A 33 -6.54 -12.57 2.27
N ALA A 34 -5.21 -12.61 2.34
CA ALA A 34 -4.48 -13.21 3.46
C ALA A 34 -4.78 -12.57 4.83
N ARG A 35 -5.28 -11.33 4.85
CA ARG A 35 -5.69 -10.60 6.07
C ARG A 35 -7.18 -10.25 6.06
N SER A 36 -8.01 -11.09 5.44
CA SER A 36 -9.48 -10.91 5.39
C SER A 36 -10.12 -10.69 6.77
N GLY A 37 -9.56 -11.30 7.83
CA GLY A 37 -10.04 -11.11 9.21
C GLY A 37 -9.93 -9.69 9.78
N LEU A 38 -9.23 -8.76 9.12
CA LEU A 38 -9.21 -7.34 9.50
C LEU A 38 -10.41 -6.56 8.94
N ARG A 39 -11.22 -7.17 8.09
CA ARG A 39 -12.39 -6.53 7.50
C ARG A 39 -13.51 -6.52 8.53
N VAL A 40 -13.76 -5.35 9.13
CA VAL A 40 -14.91 -5.13 10.02
C VAL A 40 -16.15 -4.91 9.14
N TYR A 41 -17.25 -5.59 9.48
CA TYR A 41 -18.54 -5.51 8.78
C TYR A 41 -19.29 -4.22 9.08
#